data_AF-A0AA38LX36-F1
#
_entry.id   AF-A0AA38LX36-F1
#
_cell.length_a   1.000
_cell.length_b   1.000
_cell.length_c   1.000
_cell.angle_alpha   90.00
_cell.angle_beta   90.00
_cell.angle_gamma   90.00
#
_symmetry.space_group_name_H-M   'P 1'
#
loop_
_entity.id
_entity.type
_entity.pdbx_description
1 polymer ?
#
loop_
_entity_poly.entity_id
_entity_poly.type
_entity_poly.pdbx_seq_one_letter_code
_entity_poly.pdbx_strand_id
1 'polypeptide(L)'
;MPQVVSSPPRTASLLATQSFSNSSSTSISFTVPSNSDSTSNATSLIWAYGSDNPGSSSSASIRQHVGHGTMTLALMTPIQAASTSSSGTSNPSAIVTVSDKSSETTSLSNRRTIIITHAVLGAVSAMLLLPLGILTARLGRGWTTSRLWFAVHAVLNTLAAILAAATAIYASAKLDVEHVSAHPGLGKVFAIGVAAQVLIGASLHWIKPRLIKTPGRGIYNYLHVAVGLAAIAVGFAAVYTGMRFEWPNYLETGDIGVGWIAGWAVVVGVFSVAYIAGLALLPKLLRKEASAQQLRDAPEGFPLQQQQKQARAV
;
A
#
# COMPACT_ATOMS: atom_id res chain seq x y z
N MET A 1 -25.37 24.03 -4.85
CA MET A 1 -25.00 24.20 -3.43
C MET A 1 -26.17 23.78 -2.57
N PRO A 2 -25.96 23.01 -1.49
CA PRO A 2 -27.03 22.71 -0.53
C PRO A 2 -27.61 24.02 0.01
N GLN A 3 -28.94 24.10 0.08
CA GLN A 3 -29.66 25.27 0.57
C GLN A 3 -30.17 24.96 1.98
N VAL A 4 -30.06 25.93 2.89
CA VAL A 4 -30.63 25.82 4.23
C VAL A 4 -32.15 25.76 4.08
N VAL A 5 -32.77 24.74 4.67
CA VAL A 5 -34.23 24.66 4.77
C VAL A 5 -34.65 25.55 5.94
N SER A 6 -35.37 26.64 5.65
CA SER A 6 -35.77 27.64 6.65
C SER A 6 -36.76 27.10 7.68
N SER A 7 -37.56 26.10 7.30
CA SER A 7 -38.55 25.45 8.17
C SER A 7 -38.50 23.93 7.98
N PRO A 8 -37.52 23.22 8.57
CA PRO A 8 -37.45 21.77 8.44
C PRO A 8 -38.66 21.12 9.13
N PRO A 9 -39.21 20.02 8.58
CA PRO A 9 -40.33 19.31 9.19
C PRO A 9 -40.04 18.79 10.61
N ARG A 10 -38.75 18.61 10.94
CA ARG A 10 -38.26 18.20 12.25
C ARG A 10 -36.98 18.95 12.57
N THR A 11 -36.89 19.48 13.79
CA THR A 11 -35.70 20.16 14.29
C THR A 11 -35.07 19.33 15.40
N ALA A 12 -33.80 18.97 15.24
CA ALA A 12 -33.04 18.32 16.30
C ALA A 12 -32.70 19.32 17.41
N SER A 13 -32.77 18.91 18.67
CA SER A 13 -32.38 19.73 19.82
C SER A 13 -31.19 19.09 20.54
N LEU A 14 -30.14 19.87 20.79
CA LEU A 14 -28.94 19.40 21.48
C LEU A 14 -29.22 19.11 22.97
N LEU A 15 -28.84 17.94 23.47
CA LEU A 15 -28.76 17.67 24.91
C LEU A 15 -27.37 18.05 25.41
N ALA A 16 -27.21 19.30 25.81
CA ALA A 16 -25.92 19.82 26.27
C ALA A 16 -25.34 19.05 27.47
N THR A 17 -26.19 18.56 28.38
CA THR A 17 -25.75 17.80 29.58
C THR A 17 -25.25 16.40 29.28
N GLN A 18 -25.55 15.86 28.09
CA GLN A 18 -25.10 14.55 27.60
C GLN A 18 -24.11 14.68 26.43
N SER A 19 -23.71 15.91 26.12
CA SER A 19 -22.75 16.21 25.07
C SER A 19 -21.46 16.72 25.71
N PHE A 20 -20.31 16.32 25.18
CA PHE A 20 -19.02 16.84 25.60
C PHE A 20 -18.07 16.92 24.41
N SER A 21 -17.12 17.83 24.47
CA SER A 21 -16.00 17.92 23.54
C SER A 21 -14.76 18.31 24.32
N ASN A 22 -13.71 17.50 24.21
CA ASN A 22 -12.42 17.74 24.87
C ASN A 22 -11.27 17.42 23.89
N SER A 23 -10.02 17.54 24.34
CA SER A 23 -8.83 17.32 23.51
C SER A 23 -8.63 15.88 23.00
N SER A 24 -9.38 14.92 23.53
CA SER A 24 -9.24 13.49 23.23
C SER A 24 -10.45 12.87 22.54
N SER A 25 -11.66 13.42 22.76
CA SER A 25 -12.90 12.90 22.16
C SER A 25 -14.03 13.92 22.19
N THR A 26 -14.99 13.73 21.28
CA THR A 26 -16.23 14.50 21.22
C THR A 26 -17.41 13.54 21.15
N SER A 27 -18.42 13.78 21.97
CA SER A 27 -19.70 13.08 21.96
C SER A 27 -20.83 14.10 21.90
N ILE A 28 -21.75 13.95 20.95
CA ILE A 28 -22.87 14.85 20.74
C ILE A 28 -24.16 14.05 20.89
N SER A 29 -24.97 14.44 21.86
CA SER A 29 -26.28 13.86 22.12
C SER A 29 -27.36 14.85 21.72
N PHE A 30 -28.34 14.43 20.94
CA PHE A 30 -29.46 15.28 20.49
C PHE A 30 -30.78 14.50 20.48
N THR A 31 -31.89 15.21 20.66
CA THR A 31 -33.24 14.67 20.47
C THR A 31 -33.75 15.06 19.09
N VAL A 32 -34.52 14.18 18.45
CA VAL A 32 -35.26 14.48 17.22
C VAL A 32 -36.71 14.08 17.44
N PRO A 33 -37.69 14.96 17.17
CA PRO A 33 -39.10 14.60 17.25
C PRO A 33 -39.42 13.37 16.39
N SER A 34 -40.23 12.45 16.91
CA SER A 34 -40.75 11.32 16.13
C SER A 34 -41.64 11.84 14.99
N ASN A 35 -41.52 11.25 13.81
CA ASN A 35 -42.40 11.61 12.70
C ASN A 35 -43.80 10.99 12.94
N SER A 36 -44.82 11.83 13.06
CA SER A 36 -46.21 11.44 13.40
C SER A 36 -46.90 10.58 12.35
N ASP A 37 -46.34 10.48 11.14
CA ASP A 37 -46.87 9.65 10.04
C ASP A 37 -46.17 8.27 9.91
N SER A 38 -45.37 7.86 10.89
CA SER A 38 -44.49 6.69 10.76
C SER A 38 -45.20 5.39 11.15
N THR A 39 -45.86 4.74 10.20
CA THR A 39 -46.08 3.28 10.23
C THR A 39 -44.76 2.49 10.10
N SER A 40 -43.66 3.18 9.85
CA SER A 40 -42.31 2.63 9.77
C SER A 40 -41.61 2.61 11.13
N ASN A 41 -41.31 1.41 11.64
CA ASN A 41 -40.58 1.15 12.89
C ASN A 41 -39.09 1.57 12.86
N ALA A 42 -38.70 2.47 11.97
CA ALA A 42 -37.32 2.88 11.75
C ALA A 42 -37.21 4.33 11.24
N THR A 43 -36.09 4.99 11.53
CA THR A 43 -35.72 6.31 11.02
C THR A 43 -34.35 6.26 10.36
N SER A 44 -34.26 6.71 9.11
CA SER A 44 -32.96 6.90 8.43
C SER A 44 -32.32 8.22 8.87
N LEU A 45 -31.03 8.16 9.14
CA LEU A 45 -30.18 9.26 9.56
C LEU A 45 -29.04 9.38 8.55
N ILE A 46 -28.67 10.62 8.24
CA ILE A 46 -27.44 10.94 7.52
C ILE A 46 -26.53 11.58 8.57
N TRP A 47 -25.28 11.13 8.64
CA TRP A 47 -24.29 11.69 9.55
C TRP A 47 -23.07 12.14 8.77
N ALA A 48 -22.43 13.20 9.24
CA ALA A 48 -21.17 13.69 8.71
C ALA A 48 -20.42 14.45 9.81
N TYR A 49 -19.08 14.38 9.81
CA TYR A 49 -18.23 15.12 10.75
C TYR A 49 -16.99 15.69 10.06
N GLY A 50 -16.50 16.82 10.57
CA GLY A 50 -15.37 17.59 10.04
C GLY A 50 -14.52 18.14 11.18
N SER A 51 -13.22 18.36 10.93
CA SER A 51 -12.33 19.07 11.86
C SER A 51 -12.48 20.59 11.78
N ASP A 52 -12.98 21.10 10.66
CA ASP A 52 -13.11 22.53 10.38
C ASP A 52 -14.51 23.01 10.79
N ASN A 53 -14.58 23.89 11.80
CA ASN A 53 -15.83 24.52 12.20
C ASN A 53 -16.20 25.61 11.16
N PRO A 54 -17.33 25.50 10.44
CA PRO A 54 -17.73 26.48 9.44
C PRO A 54 -18.16 27.83 10.05
N GLY A 55 -18.38 27.91 11.37
CA GLY A 55 -18.95 29.06 12.04
C GLY A 55 -20.48 29.10 11.95
N SER A 56 -21.10 30.15 12.48
CA SER A 56 -22.57 30.26 12.64
C SER A 56 -23.27 31.13 11.58
N SER A 57 -22.55 31.60 10.56
CA SER A 57 -23.13 32.43 9.49
C SER A 57 -23.86 31.56 8.46
N SER A 58 -24.97 32.06 7.92
CA SER A 58 -25.64 31.45 6.77
C SER A 58 -24.78 31.48 5.48
N SER A 59 -23.71 32.27 5.46
CA SER A 59 -22.72 32.35 4.38
C SER A 59 -21.41 31.61 4.69
N ALA A 60 -21.39 30.79 5.75
CA ALA A 60 -20.22 30.03 6.15
C ALA A 60 -19.76 29.08 5.03
N SER A 61 -18.46 29.09 4.73
CA SER A 61 -17.88 28.12 3.80
C SER A 61 -17.81 26.75 4.46
N ILE A 62 -18.71 25.84 4.08
CA ILE A 62 -18.67 24.45 4.51
C ILE A 62 -17.61 23.72 3.68
N ARG A 63 -16.60 23.17 4.35
CA ARG A 63 -15.65 22.24 3.75
C ARG A 63 -16.21 20.84 3.74
N GLN A 64 -15.70 19.99 2.86
CA GLN A 64 -16.11 18.60 2.78
C GLN A 64 -15.77 17.88 4.10
N HIS A 65 -16.70 17.06 4.59
CA HIS A 65 -16.58 16.31 5.84
C HIS A 65 -15.53 15.19 5.71
N VAL A 66 -14.75 14.94 6.77
CA VAL A 66 -13.73 13.86 6.81
C VAL A 66 -14.38 12.47 6.91
N GLY A 67 -15.54 12.38 7.55
CA GLY A 67 -16.36 11.17 7.60
C GLY A 67 -17.82 11.49 7.34
N HIS A 68 -18.51 10.64 6.60
CA HIS A 68 -19.95 10.75 6.36
C HIS A 68 -20.55 9.40 6.02
N GLY A 69 -21.86 9.26 6.21
CA GLY A 69 -22.58 8.06 5.87
C GLY A 69 -24.05 8.17 6.15
N THR A 70 -24.76 7.07 5.96
CA THR A 70 -26.13 6.90 6.41
C THR A 70 -26.19 5.85 7.50
N MET A 71 -27.29 5.83 8.26
CA MET A 71 -27.63 4.74 9.16
C MET A 71 -29.14 4.66 9.31
N THR A 72 -29.68 3.51 9.69
CA THR A 72 -31.11 3.36 9.97
C THR A 72 -31.30 2.93 11.42
N LEU A 73 -31.95 3.78 12.21
CA LEU A 73 -32.28 3.50 13.60
C LEU A 73 -33.65 2.85 13.70
N ALA A 74 -33.72 1.62 14.19
CA ALA A 74 -35.00 0.97 14.50
C ALA A 74 -35.57 1.53 15.82
N LEU A 75 -36.78 2.08 15.77
CA LEU A 75 -37.41 2.80 16.89
C LEU A 75 -38.24 1.90 17.82
N MET A 76 -38.52 0.65 17.41
CA MET A 76 -39.37 -0.27 18.17
C MET A 76 -38.67 -1.59 18.55
N THR A 77 -37.36 -1.72 18.30
CA THR A 77 -36.61 -2.90 18.75
C THR A 77 -36.40 -2.80 20.26
N PRO A 78 -36.88 -3.78 21.06
CA PRO A 78 -36.65 -3.76 22.50
C PRO A 78 -35.15 -3.75 22.80
N ILE A 79 -34.70 -2.82 23.63
CA ILE A 79 -33.35 -2.84 24.17
C ILE A 79 -33.29 -4.02 25.15
N GLN A 80 -32.76 -5.16 24.71
CA GLN A 80 -32.41 -6.24 25.63
C GLN A 80 -31.22 -5.78 26.47
N ALA A 81 -31.50 -5.28 27.68
CA ALA A 81 -30.49 -5.13 28.70
C ALA A 81 -29.95 -6.54 29.01
N ALA A 82 -28.71 -6.82 28.59
CA ALA A 82 -28.02 -8.03 29.00
C ALA A 82 -27.91 -8.02 30.53
N SER A 83 -28.62 -8.94 31.19
CA SER A 83 -28.48 -9.21 32.62
C SER A 83 -27.03 -9.60 32.90
N THR A 84 -26.30 -8.65 33.46
CA THR A 84 -24.89 -8.81 33.82
C THR A 84 -24.84 -9.65 35.10
N SER A 85 -24.44 -10.92 34.98
CA SER A 85 -23.91 -11.67 36.13
C SER A 85 -22.53 -11.10 36.48
N SER A 86 -22.35 -10.84 37.76
CA SER A 86 -21.27 -10.07 38.37
C SER A 86 -19.90 -10.77 38.32
N SER A 87 -18.91 -10.13 37.68
CA SER A 87 -17.54 -10.04 38.19
C SER A 87 -16.81 -8.88 37.47
N GLY A 88 -16.22 -7.98 38.27
CA GLY A 88 -15.95 -6.59 37.89
C GLY A 88 -14.77 -6.36 36.95
N THR A 89 -14.90 -5.37 36.06
CA THR A 89 -14.28 -4.02 36.20
C THR A 89 -14.51 -3.23 34.88
N SER A 90 -15.51 -2.35 34.91
CA SER A 90 -15.73 -1.12 34.12
C SER A 90 -15.39 -1.07 32.62
N ASN A 91 -16.42 -1.28 31.77
CA ASN A 91 -16.93 -0.30 30.79
C ASN A 91 -18.24 -0.80 30.16
N PRO A 92 -19.35 -0.03 30.15
CA PRO A 92 -20.62 -0.51 29.60
C PRO A 92 -20.66 -0.24 28.08
N SER A 93 -20.14 -1.17 27.28
CA SER A 93 -20.51 -1.24 25.87
C SER A 93 -21.78 -2.08 25.75
N ALA A 94 -22.93 -1.41 25.66
CA ALA A 94 -24.16 -2.06 25.24
C ALA A 94 -23.98 -2.53 23.79
N ILE A 95 -23.80 -3.84 23.61
CA ILE A 95 -23.83 -4.48 22.30
C ILE A 95 -25.28 -4.50 21.85
N VAL A 96 -25.63 -3.56 20.97
CA VAL A 96 -26.89 -3.59 20.22
C VAL A 96 -26.70 -4.56 19.06
N THR A 97 -27.25 -5.77 19.18
CA THR A 97 -27.37 -6.69 18.04
C THR A 97 -28.48 -6.17 17.14
N VAL A 98 -28.11 -5.34 16.16
CA VAL A 98 -29.00 -4.92 15.08
C VAL A 98 -29.09 -6.09 14.08
N SER A 99 -30.29 -6.61 13.84
CA SER A 99 -30.56 -7.47 12.69
C SER A 99 -30.44 -6.62 11.42
N ASP A 100 -29.22 -6.56 10.88
CA ASP A 100 -28.82 -5.73 9.76
C ASP A 100 -29.55 -6.08 8.46
N LYS A 101 -30.14 -5.05 7.83
CA LYS A 101 -30.20 -5.01 6.36
C LYS A 101 -28.76 -4.89 5.86
N SER A 102 -28.28 -5.98 5.29
CA SER A 102 -26.95 -6.37 4.84
C SER A 102 -26.23 -5.50 3.79
N SER A 103 -26.38 -4.17 3.80
CA SER A 103 -25.74 -3.27 2.80
C SER A 103 -24.74 -2.25 3.34
N GLU A 104 -24.84 -1.78 4.59
CA GLU A 104 -23.89 -0.77 5.13
C GLU A 104 -22.74 -1.36 5.95
N THR A 105 -23.00 -2.36 6.80
CA THR A 105 -21.95 -3.08 7.54
C THR A 105 -21.05 -3.90 6.61
N THR A 106 -21.62 -4.43 5.52
CA THR A 106 -20.88 -5.01 4.39
C THR A 106 -20.06 -3.95 3.65
N SER A 107 -20.58 -2.75 3.40
CA SER A 107 -19.85 -1.67 2.71
C SER A 107 -18.60 -1.20 3.47
N LEU A 108 -18.73 -0.93 4.78
CA LEU A 108 -17.60 -0.52 5.63
C LEU A 108 -16.59 -1.67 5.83
N SER A 109 -17.09 -2.90 6.03
CA SER A 109 -16.24 -4.10 6.08
C SER A 109 -15.49 -4.33 4.77
N ASN A 110 -16.15 -4.13 3.63
CA ASN A 110 -15.54 -4.25 2.30
C ASN A 110 -14.47 -3.18 2.09
N ARG A 111 -14.74 -1.91 2.44
CA ARG A 111 -13.75 -0.82 2.35
C ARG A 111 -12.51 -1.12 3.19
N ARG A 112 -12.69 -1.52 4.45
CA ARG A 112 -11.59 -1.92 5.34
C ARG A 112 -10.80 -3.08 4.76
N THR A 113 -11.48 -4.09 4.22
CA THR A 113 -10.84 -5.25 3.59
C THR A 113 -10.01 -4.82 2.37
N ILE A 114 -10.51 -3.90 1.55
CA ILE A 114 -9.79 -3.37 0.39
C ILE A 114 -8.53 -2.62 0.82
N ILE A 115 -8.61 -1.75 1.82
CA ILE A 115 -7.46 -0.99 2.36
C ILE A 115 -6.40 -1.95 2.89
N ILE A 116 -6.79 -2.92 3.72
CA ILE A 116 -5.86 -3.91 4.28
C ILE A 116 -5.24 -4.75 3.16
N THR A 117 -6.02 -5.18 2.18
CA THR A 117 -5.53 -5.96 1.04
C THR A 117 -4.51 -5.15 0.22
N HIS A 118 -4.82 -3.89 -0.08
CA HIS A 118 -3.90 -2.99 -0.76
C HIS A 118 -2.60 -2.82 0.02
N ALA A 119 -2.69 -2.53 1.32
CA ALA A 119 -1.53 -2.33 2.18
C ALA A 119 -0.64 -3.58 2.26
N VAL A 120 -1.23 -4.76 2.46
CA VAL A 120 -0.48 -6.03 2.57
C VAL A 120 0.17 -6.39 1.23
N LEU A 121 -0.60 -6.43 0.14
CA LEU A 121 -0.07 -6.85 -1.16
C LEU A 121 0.91 -5.81 -1.73
N GLY A 122 0.67 -4.52 -1.51
CA GLY A 122 1.58 -3.44 -1.86
C GLY A 122 2.90 -3.52 -1.10
N ALA A 123 2.84 -3.77 0.22
CA ALA A 123 4.03 -4.00 1.04
C ALA A 123 4.78 -5.27 0.63
N VAL A 124 4.11 -6.38 0.34
CA VAL A 124 4.75 -7.62 -0.15
C VAL A 124 5.48 -7.36 -1.47
N SER A 125 4.87 -6.62 -2.40
CA SER A 125 5.52 -6.24 -3.65
C SER A 125 6.77 -5.38 -3.43
N ALA A 126 6.64 -4.28 -2.69
CA ALA A 126 7.69 -3.27 -2.55
C ALA A 126 8.77 -3.61 -1.51
N MET A 127 8.42 -4.27 -0.39
CA MET A 127 9.31 -4.54 0.74
C MET A 127 9.93 -5.93 0.72
N LEU A 128 9.35 -6.87 -0.04
CA LEU A 128 9.83 -8.26 -0.05
C LEU A 128 10.24 -8.71 -1.45
N LEU A 129 9.31 -8.79 -2.40
CA LEU A 129 9.57 -9.39 -3.71
C LEU A 129 10.58 -8.59 -4.54
N LEU A 130 10.39 -7.27 -4.66
CA LEU A 130 11.29 -6.43 -5.44
C LEU A 130 12.72 -6.38 -4.84
N PRO A 131 12.91 -6.14 -3.52
CA PRO A 131 14.23 -6.18 -2.89
C PRO A 131 14.93 -7.53 -3.06
N LEU A 132 14.22 -8.64 -2.83
CA LEU A 132 14.77 -9.99 -3.03
C LEU A 132 15.12 -10.25 -4.49
N GLY A 133 14.30 -9.82 -5.43
CA GLY A 133 14.58 -9.91 -6.86
C GLY A 133 15.87 -9.18 -7.24
N ILE A 134 16.04 -7.95 -6.75
CA ILE A 134 17.25 -7.14 -6.99
C ILE A 134 18.49 -7.79 -6.35
N LEU A 135 18.39 -8.21 -5.09
CA LEU A 135 19.51 -8.86 -4.37
C LEU A 135 19.90 -10.19 -5.02
N THR A 136 18.94 -10.98 -5.48
CA THR A 136 19.21 -12.24 -6.21
C THR A 136 20.10 -12.00 -7.41
N ALA A 137 19.82 -10.98 -8.22
CA ALA A 137 20.65 -10.65 -9.37
C ALA A 137 22.01 -10.07 -8.97
N ARG A 138 22.07 -9.28 -7.89
CA ARG A 138 23.32 -8.67 -7.42
C ARG A 138 24.27 -9.71 -6.83
N LEU A 139 23.79 -10.51 -5.88
CA LEU A 139 24.58 -11.52 -5.17
C LEU A 139 24.79 -12.79 -6.01
N GLY A 140 23.74 -13.23 -6.72
CA GLY A 140 23.78 -14.45 -7.53
C GLY A 140 24.84 -14.39 -8.62
N ARG A 141 25.02 -13.24 -9.30
CA ARG A 141 26.09 -13.06 -10.28
C ARG A 141 27.50 -13.14 -9.68
N GLY A 142 27.66 -12.77 -8.41
CA GLY A 142 28.95 -12.76 -7.73
C GLY A 142 29.33 -14.11 -7.11
N TRP A 143 28.35 -14.90 -6.66
CA TRP A 143 28.58 -16.11 -5.87
C TRP A 143 28.37 -17.43 -6.61
N THR A 144 27.51 -17.47 -7.64
CA THR A 144 27.23 -18.72 -8.35
C THR A 144 27.59 -18.65 -9.83
N THR A 145 28.00 -19.78 -10.39
CA THR A 145 28.14 -19.99 -11.84
C THR A 145 26.83 -20.44 -12.48
N SER A 146 25.82 -20.84 -11.68
CA SER A 146 24.52 -21.27 -12.16
C SER A 146 23.72 -20.11 -12.76
N ARG A 147 22.98 -20.36 -13.84
CA ARG A 147 22.04 -19.39 -14.41
C ARG A 147 20.72 -19.28 -13.63
N LEU A 148 20.53 -20.07 -12.57
CA LEU A 148 19.29 -20.08 -11.78
C LEU A 148 18.96 -18.70 -11.19
N TRP A 149 19.97 -17.90 -10.81
CA TRP A 149 19.75 -16.54 -10.29
C TRP A 149 18.93 -15.68 -11.25
N PHE A 150 19.08 -15.90 -12.57
CA PHE A 150 18.37 -15.13 -13.59
C PHE A 150 16.89 -15.49 -13.60
N ALA A 151 16.56 -16.78 -13.53
CA ALA A 151 15.18 -17.25 -13.47
C ALA A 151 14.50 -16.77 -12.18
N VAL A 152 15.17 -16.90 -11.03
CA VAL A 152 14.65 -16.42 -9.74
C VAL A 152 14.44 -14.89 -9.76
N HIS A 153 15.42 -14.14 -10.27
CA HIS A 153 15.28 -12.70 -10.47
C HIS A 153 14.07 -12.34 -11.33
N ALA A 154 13.93 -12.98 -12.50
CA ALA A 154 12.82 -12.71 -13.41
C ALA A 154 11.45 -13.00 -12.77
N VAL A 155 11.31 -14.14 -12.09
CA VAL A 155 10.06 -14.52 -11.40
C VAL A 155 9.71 -13.54 -10.30
N LEU A 156 10.65 -13.23 -9.40
CA LEU A 156 10.39 -12.32 -8.27
C LEU A 156 9.97 -10.92 -8.74
N ASN A 157 10.67 -10.36 -9.76
CA ASN A 157 10.33 -9.04 -10.27
C ASN A 157 9.01 -9.03 -11.05
N THR A 158 8.68 -10.12 -11.76
CA THR A 158 7.40 -10.24 -12.46
C THR A 158 6.23 -10.30 -11.46
N LEU A 159 6.37 -11.09 -10.39
CA LEU A 159 5.37 -11.15 -9.33
C LEU A 159 5.23 -9.79 -8.62
N ALA A 160 6.34 -9.11 -8.34
CA ALA A 160 6.30 -7.75 -7.78
C ALA A 160 5.53 -6.79 -8.70
N ALA A 161 5.80 -6.82 -10.02
CA ALA A 161 5.11 -5.98 -10.99
C ALA A 161 3.59 -6.27 -11.03
N ILE A 162 3.20 -7.54 -11.05
CA ILE A 162 1.79 -7.95 -11.05
C ILE A 162 1.08 -7.45 -9.79
N LEU A 163 1.67 -7.67 -8.61
CA LEU A 163 1.06 -7.22 -7.35
C LEU A 163 1.01 -5.68 -7.26
N ALA A 164 2.05 -4.98 -7.70
CA ALA A 164 2.07 -3.52 -7.71
C ALA A 164 0.98 -2.94 -8.62
N ALA A 165 0.85 -3.48 -9.83
CA ALA A 165 -0.19 -3.07 -10.77
C ALA A 165 -1.59 -3.42 -10.27
N ALA A 166 -1.80 -4.65 -9.80
CA ALA A 166 -3.09 -5.12 -9.31
C ALA A 166 -3.59 -4.27 -8.13
N THR A 167 -2.72 -4.00 -7.15
CA THR A 167 -3.08 -3.19 -5.98
C THR A 167 -3.31 -1.72 -6.31
N ALA A 168 -2.53 -1.14 -7.24
CA ALA A 168 -2.73 0.23 -7.69
C ALA A 168 -4.05 0.40 -8.46
N ILE A 169 -4.36 -0.52 -9.40
CA ILE A 169 -5.61 -0.50 -10.16
C ILE A 169 -6.80 -0.74 -9.24
N TYR A 170 -6.71 -1.76 -8.38
CA TYR A 170 -7.81 -2.13 -7.49
C TYR A 170 -8.13 -1.03 -6.48
N ALA A 171 -7.11 -0.43 -5.86
CA ALA A 171 -7.31 0.72 -4.97
C ALA A 171 -7.93 1.91 -5.73
N SER A 172 -7.39 2.26 -6.89
CA SER A 172 -7.90 3.41 -7.68
C SER A 172 -9.34 3.20 -8.16
N ALA A 173 -9.77 1.96 -8.40
CA ALA A 173 -11.10 1.63 -8.88
C ALA A 173 -12.15 1.49 -7.77
N LYS A 174 -11.73 1.27 -6.52
CA LYS A 174 -12.63 0.92 -5.42
C LYS A 174 -12.56 1.86 -4.22
N LEU A 175 -11.51 2.64 -4.10
CA LEU A 175 -11.36 3.65 -3.06
C LEU A 175 -11.61 5.00 -3.71
N ASP A 176 -12.81 5.54 -3.47
CA ASP A 176 -13.07 6.95 -3.74
C ASP A 176 -12.54 7.74 -2.56
N VAL A 177 -11.28 8.19 -2.66
CA VAL A 177 -10.67 8.96 -1.58
C VAL A 177 -9.93 10.19 -2.03
N GLU A 178 -10.10 11.22 -1.22
CA GLU A 178 -9.26 12.39 -1.17
C GLU A 178 -7.89 12.01 -0.59
N HIS A 179 -6.86 12.33 -1.36
CA HIS A 179 -5.50 11.96 -1.04
C HIS A 179 -4.82 13.11 -0.32
N VAL A 180 -4.54 12.90 0.96
CA VAL A 180 -3.87 13.88 1.82
C VAL A 180 -2.35 13.77 1.79
N SER A 181 -1.79 12.78 1.07
CA SER A 181 -0.35 12.58 0.97
C SER A 181 0.15 12.28 -0.45
N ALA A 182 1.48 12.25 -0.60
CA ALA A 182 2.15 11.84 -1.85
C ALA A 182 2.02 10.34 -2.17
N HIS A 183 1.49 9.52 -1.25
CA HIS A 183 1.41 8.06 -1.37
C HIS A 183 0.85 7.56 -2.72
N PRO A 184 -0.28 8.08 -3.23
CA PRO A 184 -0.88 7.54 -4.47
C PRO A 184 -0.06 7.91 -5.71
N GLY A 185 0.57 9.10 -5.68
CA GLY A 185 1.53 9.49 -6.71
C GLY A 185 2.73 8.55 -6.73
N LEU A 186 3.34 8.32 -5.56
CA LEU A 186 4.46 7.40 -5.40
C LEU A 186 4.09 5.95 -5.78
N GLY A 187 2.92 5.47 -5.36
CA GLY A 187 2.41 4.14 -5.69
C GLY A 187 2.19 3.92 -7.18
N LYS A 188 1.64 4.93 -7.89
CA LYS A 188 1.50 4.90 -9.35
C LYS A 188 2.85 4.89 -10.07
N VAL A 189 3.76 5.78 -9.66
CA VAL A 189 5.12 5.83 -10.23
C VAL A 189 5.86 4.51 -9.98
N PHE A 190 5.71 3.93 -8.80
CA PHE A 190 6.25 2.62 -8.46
C PHE A 190 5.70 1.51 -9.37
N ALA A 191 4.37 1.39 -9.48
CA ALA A 191 3.73 0.35 -10.29
C ALA A 191 4.15 0.44 -11.78
N ILE A 192 4.13 1.65 -12.36
CA ILE A 192 4.57 1.90 -13.72
C ILE A 192 6.06 1.59 -13.87
N GLY A 193 6.89 2.05 -12.93
CA GLY A 193 8.34 1.85 -12.95
C GLY A 193 8.74 0.37 -12.92
N VAL A 194 8.13 -0.42 -12.04
CA VAL A 194 8.40 -1.86 -11.94
C VAL A 194 7.87 -2.62 -13.17
N ALA A 195 6.69 -2.28 -13.68
CA ALA A 195 6.17 -2.87 -14.92
C ALA A 195 7.10 -2.58 -16.12
N ALA A 196 7.52 -1.32 -16.28
CA ALA A 196 8.47 -0.94 -17.31
C ALA A 196 9.81 -1.69 -17.16
N GLN A 197 10.28 -1.90 -15.93
CA GLN A 197 11.51 -2.66 -15.67
C GLN A 197 11.42 -4.13 -16.13
N VAL A 198 10.30 -4.79 -15.88
CA VAL A 198 10.08 -6.17 -16.34
C VAL A 198 10.06 -6.23 -17.87
N LEU A 199 9.39 -5.28 -18.53
CA LEU A 199 9.34 -5.21 -19.99
C LEU A 199 10.72 -4.91 -20.62
N ILE A 200 11.47 -3.97 -20.05
CA ILE A 200 12.84 -3.67 -20.48
C ILE A 200 13.73 -4.89 -20.29
N GLY A 201 13.69 -5.53 -19.12
CA GLY A 201 14.46 -6.74 -18.83
C GLY A 201 14.13 -7.87 -19.81
N ALA A 202 12.85 -8.11 -20.06
CA ALA A 202 12.39 -9.10 -21.02
C ALA A 202 12.90 -8.82 -22.44
N SER A 203 12.83 -7.57 -22.87
CA SER A 203 13.29 -7.14 -24.19
C SER A 203 14.81 -7.30 -24.36
N LEU A 204 15.58 -6.93 -23.34
CA LEU A 204 17.04 -7.02 -23.38
C LEU A 204 17.56 -8.45 -23.32
N HIS A 205 16.88 -9.34 -22.61
CA HIS A 205 17.37 -10.69 -22.35
C HIS A 205 16.78 -11.77 -23.25
N TRP A 206 15.56 -11.62 -23.77
CA TRP A 206 14.94 -12.61 -24.65
C TRP A 206 14.81 -12.16 -26.10
N ILE A 207 14.59 -10.86 -26.35
CA ILE A 207 14.35 -10.35 -27.70
C ILE A 207 15.68 -9.95 -28.35
N LYS A 208 16.47 -9.10 -27.69
CA LYS A 208 17.70 -8.54 -28.28
C LYS A 208 18.76 -9.59 -28.66
N PRO A 209 19.07 -10.63 -27.85
CA PRO A 209 20.09 -11.61 -28.21
C PRO A 209 19.72 -12.46 -29.43
N ARG A 210 18.43 -12.53 -29.77
CA ARG A 210 17.94 -13.20 -30.99
C ARG A 210 18.10 -12.33 -32.24
N LEU A 211 18.14 -11.00 -32.07
CA LEU A 211 18.14 -10.03 -33.18
C LEU A 211 19.51 -9.39 -33.42
N ILE A 212 20.32 -9.17 -32.37
CA ILE A 212 21.58 -8.44 -32.44
C ILE A 212 22.63 -9.14 -31.58
N LYS A 213 23.65 -9.74 -32.23
CA LYS A 213 24.81 -10.37 -31.59
C LYS A 213 25.92 -9.35 -31.31
N THR A 214 25.64 -8.25 -30.63
CA THR A 214 26.69 -7.30 -30.22
C THR A 214 27.39 -7.78 -28.95
N PRO A 215 28.74 -7.89 -28.92
CA PRO A 215 29.47 -8.23 -27.71
C PRO A 215 29.46 -7.05 -26.72
N GLY A 216 29.36 -7.36 -25.42
CA GLY A 216 29.44 -6.38 -24.32
C GLY A 216 28.10 -5.95 -23.70
N ARG A 217 28.18 -5.24 -22.57
CA ARG A 217 27.02 -4.66 -21.88
C ARG A 217 26.60 -3.37 -22.58
N GLY A 218 25.51 -3.42 -23.34
CA GLY A 218 24.91 -2.20 -23.92
C GLY A 218 24.41 -1.23 -22.84
N ILE A 219 24.30 0.06 -23.19
CA ILE A 219 23.85 1.15 -22.30
C ILE A 219 22.54 0.83 -21.54
N TYR A 220 21.65 0.07 -22.18
CA TYR A 220 20.38 -0.37 -21.60
C TYR A 220 20.52 -1.22 -20.34
N ASN A 221 21.62 -1.96 -20.16
CA ASN A 221 21.86 -2.72 -18.93
C ASN A 221 22.12 -1.80 -17.73
N TYR A 222 22.82 -0.68 -17.95
CA TYR A 222 23.05 0.32 -16.91
C TYR A 222 21.77 1.08 -16.58
N LEU A 223 21.00 1.43 -17.61
CA LEU A 223 19.67 2.04 -17.43
C LEU A 223 18.71 1.11 -16.66
N HIS A 224 18.70 -0.19 -16.97
CA HIS A 224 17.92 -1.19 -16.24
C HIS A 224 18.28 -1.20 -14.75
N VAL A 225 19.57 -1.19 -14.41
CA VAL A 225 20.01 -1.14 -13.00
C VAL A 225 19.62 0.18 -12.34
N ALA A 226 19.87 1.33 -12.98
CA ALA A 226 19.61 2.65 -12.41
C ALA A 226 18.11 2.87 -12.16
N VAL A 227 17.27 2.57 -13.14
CA VAL A 227 15.82 2.71 -13.01
C VAL A 227 15.24 1.67 -12.04
N GLY A 228 15.78 0.44 -11.98
CA GLY A 228 15.41 -0.54 -10.96
C GLY A 228 15.71 -0.07 -9.53
N LEU A 229 16.85 0.59 -9.32
CA LEU A 229 17.20 1.20 -8.03
C LEU A 229 16.31 2.40 -7.68
N ALA A 230 15.95 3.22 -8.67
CA ALA A 230 14.99 4.30 -8.45
C ALA A 230 13.61 3.75 -8.08
N ALA A 231 13.15 2.70 -8.77
CA ALA A 231 11.85 2.08 -8.51
C ALA A 231 11.74 1.54 -7.08
N ILE A 232 12.77 0.83 -6.57
CA ILE A 232 12.74 0.35 -5.18
C ILE A 232 12.76 1.49 -4.16
N ALA A 233 13.50 2.59 -4.41
CA ALA A 233 13.49 3.76 -3.54
C ALA A 233 12.10 4.42 -3.50
N VAL A 234 11.44 4.57 -4.65
CA VAL A 234 10.06 5.04 -4.73
C VAL A 234 9.10 4.09 -4.02
N GLY A 235 9.30 2.77 -4.14
CA GLY A 235 8.52 1.76 -3.41
C GLY A 235 8.66 1.88 -1.90
N PHE A 236 9.89 2.07 -1.38
CA PHE A 236 10.13 2.35 0.04
C PHE A 236 9.41 3.62 0.51
N ALA A 237 9.47 4.69 -0.27
CA ALA A 237 8.77 5.95 0.03
C ALA A 237 7.25 5.80 -0.02
N ALA A 238 6.71 5.03 -0.98
CA ALA A 238 5.28 4.76 -1.09
C ALA A 238 4.77 4.00 0.14
N VAL A 239 5.48 2.98 0.60
CA VAL A 239 5.11 2.24 1.81
C VAL A 239 5.20 3.13 3.05
N TYR A 240 6.26 3.93 3.19
CA TYR A 240 6.41 4.84 4.32
C TYR A 240 5.27 5.86 4.39
N THR A 241 4.94 6.51 3.27
CA THR A 241 3.87 7.52 3.23
C THR A 241 2.48 6.90 3.40
N GLY A 242 2.24 5.72 2.83
CA GLY A 242 0.99 4.97 2.99
C GLY A 242 0.77 4.53 4.43
N MET A 243 1.83 4.10 5.12
CA MET A 243 1.76 3.89 6.55
C MET A 243 1.52 5.23 7.26
N ARG A 244 2.47 6.18 7.22
CA ARG A 244 2.48 7.34 8.12
C ARG A 244 1.28 8.26 7.99
N PHE A 245 0.78 8.45 6.76
CA PHE A 245 -0.21 9.48 6.45
C PHE A 245 -1.54 8.90 6.00
N GLU A 246 -1.56 7.76 5.30
CA GLU A 246 -2.83 7.21 4.81
C GLU A 246 -3.48 6.29 5.86
N TRP A 247 -2.70 5.41 6.51
CA TRP A 247 -3.24 4.43 7.46
C TRP A 247 -4.08 5.03 8.61
N PRO A 248 -3.64 6.09 9.32
CA PRO A 248 -4.42 6.69 10.40
C PRO A 248 -5.74 7.29 9.90
N ASN A 249 -5.73 7.85 8.68
CA ASN A 249 -6.87 8.53 8.08
C ASN A 249 -7.94 7.54 7.56
N TYR A 250 -7.55 6.32 7.23
CA TYR A 250 -8.46 5.34 6.63
C TYR A 250 -9.11 4.37 7.59
N LEU A 251 -8.42 4.01 8.67
CA LEU A 251 -8.86 2.96 9.58
C LEU A 251 -9.33 3.50 10.93
N GLU A 252 -9.25 4.82 11.16
CA GLU A 252 -9.62 5.50 12.41
C GLU A 252 -8.97 4.87 13.67
N THR A 253 -7.96 4.03 13.49
CA THR A 253 -7.27 3.29 14.54
C THR A 253 -6.22 4.12 15.29
N GLY A 254 -6.11 5.41 14.98
CA GLY A 254 -5.07 6.29 15.50
C GLY A 254 -3.72 6.15 14.80
N ASP A 255 -2.71 6.82 15.35
CA ASP A 255 -1.34 6.78 14.85
C ASP A 255 -0.77 5.36 14.89
N ILE A 256 0.07 5.06 13.91
CA ILE A 256 0.72 3.75 13.83
C ILE A 256 1.75 3.64 14.96
N GLY A 257 1.77 2.49 15.62
CA GLY A 257 2.80 2.17 16.61
C GLY A 257 4.21 2.24 16.01
N VAL A 258 5.17 2.71 16.81
CA VAL A 258 6.59 2.87 16.46
C VAL A 258 7.20 1.61 15.85
N GLY A 259 6.71 0.43 16.25
CA GLY A 259 7.17 -0.86 15.72
C GLY A 259 7.04 -1.02 14.19
N TRP A 260 6.00 -0.45 13.57
CA TRP A 260 5.84 -0.53 12.11
C TRP A 260 6.85 0.33 11.36
N ILE A 261 7.14 1.52 11.88
CA ILE A 261 8.17 2.41 11.33
C ILE A 261 9.56 1.77 11.50
N ALA A 262 9.83 1.19 12.67
CA ALA A 262 11.06 0.43 12.92
C ALA A 262 11.20 -0.76 11.97
N GLY A 263 10.12 -1.53 11.76
CA GLY A 263 10.11 -2.65 10.81
C GLY A 263 10.45 -2.23 9.38
N TRP A 264 9.84 -1.14 8.89
CA TRP A 264 10.20 -0.56 7.59
C TRP A 264 11.67 -0.14 7.52
N ALA A 265 12.17 0.55 8.54
CA ALA A 265 13.56 1.02 8.59
C ALA A 265 14.55 -0.16 8.58
N VAL A 266 14.24 -1.25 9.30
CA VAL A 266 15.05 -2.47 9.28
C VAL A 266 15.10 -3.08 7.88
N VAL A 267 13.96 -3.20 7.19
CA VAL A 267 13.94 -3.75 5.82
C VAL A 267 14.77 -2.90 4.86
N VAL A 268 14.61 -1.57 4.89
CA VAL A 268 15.39 -0.63 4.07
C VAL A 268 16.87 -0.74 4.39
N GLY A 269 17.23 -0.80 5.69
CA GLY A 269 18.60 -0.93 6.15
C GLY A 269 19.25 -2.25 5.71
N VAL A 270 18.58 -3.38 5.92
CA VAL A 270 19.05 -4.72 5.50
C VAL A 270 19.25 -4.77 3.99
N PHE A 271 18.28 -4.28 3.20
CA PHE A 271 18.42 -4.20 1.75
C PHE A 271 19.64 -3.37 1.34
N SER A 272 19.79 -2.18 1.94
CA SER A 272 20.87 -1.24 1.60
C SER A 272 22.24 -1.84 1.90
N VAL A 273 22.41 -2.41 3.10
CA VAL A 273 23.65 -3.09 3.51
C VAL A 273 23.95 -4.28 2.61
N ALA A 274 22.96 -5.14 2.34
CA ALA A 274 23.14 -6.30 1.47
C ALA A 274 23.49 -5.91 0.02
N TYR A 275 22.87 -4.83 -0.48
CA TYR A 275 23.16 -4.32 -1.82
C TYR A 275 24.59 -3.79 -1.92
N ILE A 276 25.03 -2.99 -0.94
CA ILE A 276 26.40 -2.46 -0.87
C ILE A 276 27.42 -3.59 -0.71
N ALA A 277 27.15 -4.57 0.16
CA ALA A 277 27.99 -5.76 0.28
C ALA A 277 28.11 -6.51 -1.05
N GLY A 278 27.02 -6.58 -1.82
CA GLY A 278 27.03 -7.14 -3.17
C GLY A 278 27.86 -6.33 -4.19
N LEU A 279 28.04 -5.02 -4.00
CA LEU A 279 28.93 -4.20 -4.84
C LEU A 279 30.41 -4.54 -4.61
N ALA A 280 30.80 -5.01 -3.42
CA ALA A 280 32.15 -5.48 -3.17
C ALA A 280 32.54 -6.69 -4.06
N LEU A 281 31.57 -7.39 -4.63
CA LEU A 281 31.78 -8.50 -5.57
C LEU A 281 32.00 -8.03 -7.03
N LEU A 282 31.80 -6.75 -7.33
CA LEU A 282 31.90 -6.20 -8.67
C LEU A 282 33.28 -6.41 -9.33
N PRO A 283 34.42 -6.22 -8.64
CA PRO A 283 35.74 -6.44 -9.25
C PRO A 283 35.93 -7.89 -9.69
N LYS A 284 35.45 -8.85 -8.88
CA LYS A 284 35.47 -10.27 -9.24
C LYS A 284 34.63 -10.52 -10.49
N LEU A 285 33.42 -9.96 -10.56
CA LEU A 285 32.53 -10.11 -11.71
C LEU A 285 33.16 -9.56 -13.00
N LEU A 286 33.78 -8.37 -12.93
CA LEU A 286 34.45 -7.76 -14.08
C LEU A 286 35.60 -8.62 -14.60
N ARG A 287 36.38 -9.25 -13.70
CA ARG A 287 37.42 -10.21 -14.09
C ARG A 287 36.84 -11.43 -14.80
N LYS A 288 35.74 -12.01 -14.29
CA LYS A 288 35.06 -13.15 -14.94
C LYS A 288 34.56 -12.80 -16.34
N GLU A 289 33.99 -11.61 -16.51
CA GLU A 289 33.52 -11.12 -17.81
C GLU A 289 34.68 -10.88 -18.77
N ALA A 290 35.78 -10.28 -18.31
CA ALA A 290 36.98 -10.08 -19.12
C ALA A 290 37.59 -11.40 -19.60
N SER A 291 37.73 -12.40 -18.72
CA SER A 291 38.23 -13.73 -19.09
C SER A 291 37.30 -14.46 -20.06
N ALA A 292 35.97 -14.35 -19.87
CA ALA A 292 34.99 -14.94 -20.78
C ALA A 292 35.01 -14.28 -22.17
N GLN A 293 35.33 -12.99 -22.24
CA GLN A 293 35.47 -12.28 -23.50
C GLN A 293 36.77 -12.67 -24.22
N GLN A 294 37.89 -12.75 -23.49
CA GLN A 294 39.16 -13.26 -24.04
C GLN A 294 39.03 -14.68 -24.63
N LEU A 295 38.28 -15.57 -23.96
CA LEU A 295 38.01 -16.92 -24.47
C LEU A 295 37.15 -16.92 -25.74
N ARG A 296 36.23 -15.95 -25.89
CA ARG A 296 35.38 -15.81 -27.09
C ARG A 296 36.14 -15.24 -28.28
N ASP A 297 37.07 -14.33 -28.03
CA ASP A 297 37.85 -13.63 -29.04
C ASP A 297 39.13 -14.40 -29.42
N ALA A 298 39.39 -15.55 -28.76
CA ALA A 298 40.53 -16.40 -29.06
C ALA A 298 40.42 -17.01 -30.48
N PRO A 299 41.49 -16.95 -31.30
CA PRO A 299 41.47 -17.48 -32.65
C PRO A 299 41.22 -18.99 -32.68
N GLU A 300 40.52 -19.48 -33.72
CA GLU A 300 40.30 -20.92 -33.94
C GLU A 300 41.66 -21.62 -34.04
N GLY A 301 41.97 -22.45 -33.04
CA GLY A 301 43.29 -23.08 -32.88
C GLY A 301 43.91 -22.89 -31.49
N PHE A 302 43.30 -22.11 -30.59
CA PHE A 302 43.77 -21.98 -29.22
C PHE A 302 43.75 -23.35 -28.50
N PRO A 303 44.84 -23.81 -27.86
CA PRO A 303 44.90 -25.13 -27.25
C PRO A 303 43.82 -25.32 -26.19
N LEU A 304 42.98 -26.37 -26.33
CA LEU A 304 41.91 -26.70 -25.39
C LEU A 304 42.40 -26.80 -23.93
N GLN A 305 43.66 -27.20 -23.72
CA GLN A 305 44.28 -27.25 -22.40
C GLN A 305 44.47 -25.86 -21.77
N GLN A 306 44.81 -24.83 -22.55
CA GLN A 306 44.90 -23.46 -22.05
C GLN A 306 43.51 -22.87 -21.79
N GLN A 307 42.52 -23.16 -22.64
CA GLN A 307 41.12 -22.77 -22.39
C GLN A 307 40.57 -23.42 -21.11
N GLN A 308 40.85 -24.71 -20.87
CA GLN A 308 40.45 -25.43 -19.66
C GLN A 308 41.17 -24.93 -18.40
N LYS A 309 42.45 -24.57 -18.51
CA LYS A 309 43.24 -24.04 -17.38
C LYS A 309 42.77 -22.64 -16.97
N GLN A 310 42.39 -21.81 -17.93
CA GLN A 310 41.77 -20.50 -17.66
C GLN A 310 40.34 -20.63 -17.11
N ALA A 311 39.53 -21.56 -17.62
CA ALA A 311 38.18 -21.81 -17.10
C ALA A 311 38.16 -22.35 -15.65
N ARG A 312 39.19 -23.09 -15.24
CA ARG A 312 39.33 -23.61 -13.86
C ARG A 312 39.89 -22.59 -12.85
N ALA A 313 40.47 -21.48 -13.33
CA ALA A 313 41.02 -20.42 -12.47
C ALA A 313 39.99 -19.34 -12.08
N VAL A 314 38.74 -19.46 -12.54
CA VAL A 314 37.62 -18.51 -12.40
C VAL A 314 36.54 -19.05 -11.44
#